data_AF-A0A9N8DJC6-F1
#
_entry.id   AF-A0A9N8DJC6-F1
#
_cell.length_a   1.000
_cell.length_b   1.000
_cell.length_c   1.000
_cell.angle_alpha   90.00
_cell.angle_beta   90.00
_cell.angle_gamma   90.00
#
_symmetry.space_group_name_H-M   'P 1'
#
loop_
_entity.id
_entity.type
_entity.pdbx_description
1 polymer ?
#
loop_
_entity_poly.entity_id
_entity_poly.type
_entity_poly.pdbx_seq_one_letter_code
_entity_poly.pdbx_strand_id
1 'polypeptide(L)'
;MQQAAEDPPTKMTPQPIAQSSTMSCSSGSSHSSSCSSSHSHSSVVEAFEEEPTSVVAVPLGEPEAEDELHKEAAASASTSSSSSDTVIKEPKLGHSFFFFLCDMRRAVVLLDSIGIVIGVVMLGVEINAYMTGSDDFKMPLMADSTAREHGFGVIMVLKCISIVCHLAGIRGAMRFQICPLSFATLWDFIYGVLAMYDSYWIGFTKSLLVLYPHVVLCSEINQGIMTPETYGPREKQSICGV
;
A
#
# COMPACT_ATOMS: atom_id res chain seq x y z
N MET A 1 -62.06 10.46 1.94
CA MET A 1 -62.28 10.34 3.40
C MET A 1 -62.58 8.89 3.71
N GLN A 2 -61.58 8.13 4.16
CA GLN A 2 -61.75 6.76 4.65
C GLN A 2 -60.72 6.59 5.77
N GLN A 3 -61.20 6.69 7.00
CA GLN A 3 -60.46 6.44 8.23
C GLN A 3 -60.30 4.93 8.40
N ALA A 4 -59.06 4.45 8.39
CA ALA A 4 -58.71 3.13 8.89
C ALA A 4 -58.46 3.26 10.40
N ALA A 5 -59.22 2.49 11.17
CA ALA A 5 -59.17 2.47 12.63
C ALA A 5 -57.88 1.79 13.12
N GLU A 6 -57.26 2.42 14.11
CA GLU A 6 -56.11 1.91 14.86
C GLU A 6 -56.59 0.88 15.89
N ASP A 7 -55.97 -0.30 15.91
CA ASP A 7 -56.14 -1.29 16.97
C ASP A 7 -55.29 -0.94 18.21
N PRO A 8 -55.82 -1.11 19.44
CA PRO A 8 -55.10 -0.78 20.67
C PRO A 8 -54.03 -1.81 21.06
N PRO A 9 -52.95 -1.39 21.75
CA PRO A 9 -51.82 -2.26 22.09
C PRO A 9 -52.14 -3.25 23.21
N THR A 10 -51.89 -4.54 22.92
CA THR A 10 -52.00 -5.65 23.85
C THR A 10 -50.90 -5.58 24.91
N LYS A 11 -51.34 -5.45 26.17
CA LYS A 11 -50.50 -5.44 27.38
C LYS A 11 -49.85 -6.82 27.56
N MET A 12 -48.52 -6.93 27.36
CA MET A 12 -47.77 -8.14 27.69
C MET A 12 -47.42 -8.17 29.17
N THR A 13 -47.91 -9.20 29.86
CA THR A 13 -47.60 -9.53 31.25
C THR A 13 -46.23 -10.24 31.31
N PRO A 14 -45.30 -9.85 32.20
CA PRO A 14 -44.03 -10.56 32.36
C PRO A 14 -44.24 -11.89 33.09
N GLN A 15 -43.74 -12.99 32.52
CA GLN A 15 -43.57 -14.26 33.25
C GLN A 15 -42.25 -14.23 34.06
N PRO A 16 -42.23 -14.80 35.28
CA PRO A 16 -41.03 -14.95 36.07
C PRO A 16 -40.15 -16.08 35.51
N ILE A 17 -38.93 -15.74 35.07
CA ILE A 17 -37.90 -16.71 34.69
C ILE A 17 -37.33 -17.33 35.96
N ALA A 18 -37.54 -18.64 36.12
CA ALA A 18 -36.94 -19.45 37.15
C ALA A 18 -35.41 -19.50 36.98
N GLN A 19 -34.69 -19.17 38.04
CA GLN A 19 -33.25 -19.35 38.15
C GLN A 19 -32.94 -20.85 38.27
N SER A 20 -32.33 -21.43 37.23
CA SER A 20 -31.73 -22.76 37.29
C SER A 20 -30.25 -22.60 37.65
N SER A 21 -29.95 -22.81 38.93
CA SER A 21 -28.59 -22.93 39.44
C SER A 21 -28.12 -24.37 39.25
N THR A 22 -27.25 -24.61 38.28
CA THR A 22 -26.45 -25.84 38.24
C THR A 22 -25.01 -25.50 38.61
N MET A 23 -24.71 -25.73 39.89
CA MET A 23 -23.35 -25.99 40.37
C MET A 23 -22.89 -27.33 39.78
N SER A 24 -21.70 -27.34 39.18
CA SER A 24 -20.91 -28.56 39.04
C SER A 24 -19.46 -28.25 39.33
N CYS A 25 -19.03 -28.59 40.55
CA CYS A 25 -17.65 -28.81 40.92
C CYS A 25 -17.11 -30.02 40.16
N SER A 26 -15.87 -29.98 39.67
CA SER A 26 -15.01 -31.18 39.57
C SER A 26 -13.55 -30.79 39.49
N SER A 27 -12.84 -31.27 40.49
CA SER A 27 -11.42 -31.21 40.80
C SER A 27 -10.57 -32.09 39.86
N GLY A 28 -9.28 -31.78 39.77
CA GLY A 28 -8.23 -32.72 39.31
C GLY A 28 -7.06 -31.98 38.66
N SER A 29 -6.02 -31.60 39.43
CA SER A 29 -4.71 -32.28 39.47
C SER A 29 -4.22 -32.74 38.10
N SER A 30 -3.06 -32.32 37.58
CA SER A 30 -1.76 -32.79 38.06
C SER A 30 -0.61 -32.02 37.43
N HIS A 31 0.41 -31.79 38.25
CA HIS A 31 1.82 -31.62 37.93
C HIS A 31 2.30 -32.19 36.58
N SER A 32 3.07 -31.39 35.85
CA SER A 32 4.34 -31.82 35.25
C SER A 32 5.28 -30.63 35.02
N SER A 33 6.25 -30.53 35.91
CA SER A 33 7.57 -29.92 35.70
C SER A 33 8.27 -30.56 34.49
N SER A 34 8.94 -29.76 33.65
CA SER A 34 10.39 -29.90 33.37
C SER A 34 10.87 -29.23 32.07
N CYS A 35 12.14 -28.84 32.14
CA CYS A 35 13.11 -28.63 31.05
C CYS A 35 13.07 -27.31 30.27
N SER A 36 13.79 -26.35 30.85
CA SER A 36 14.80 -25.53 30.19
C SER A 36 15.41 -26.20 28.95
N SER A 37 15.27 -25.54 27.80
CA SER A 37 16.15 -25.73 26.64
C SER A 37 16.55 -24.36 26.12
N SER A 38 17.72 -23.93 26.58
CA SER A 38 18.55 -22.89 25.98
C SER A 38 19.01 -23.34 24.60
N HIS A 39 18.55 -22.67 23.54
CA HIS A 39 19.18 -22.75 22.22
C HIS A 39 19.40 -21.34 21.64
N SER A 40 20.65 -20.91 21.77
CA SER A 40 21.48 -20.36 20.69
C SER A 40 20.81 -19.41 19.69
N HIS A 41 21.06 -18.11 19.90
CA HIS A 41 21.08 -17.10 18.85
C HIS A 41 21.96 -17.57 17.69
N SER A 42 21.35 -17.88 16.55
CA SER A 42 22.02 -17.90 15.26
C SER A 42 21.66 -16.61 14.54
N SER A 43 22.58 -15.66 14.58
CA SER A 43 22.57 -14.47 13.74
C SER A 43 22.85 -14.90 12.30
N VAL A 44 21.78 -15.17 11.54
CA VAL A 44 21.85 -15.29 10.09
C VAL A 44 22.01 -13.88 9.54
N VAL A 45 23.25 -13.51 9.26
CA VAL A 45 23.58 -12.40 8.37
C VAL A 45 23.24 -12.91 6.97
N GLU A 46 22.04 -12.59 6.47
CA GLU A 46 21.74 -12.72 5.04
C GLU A 46 22.61 -11.72 4.29
N ALA A 47 23.68 -12.24 3.70
CA ALA A 47 24.42 -11.56 2.65
C ALA A 47 23.46 -11.38 1.47
N PHE A 48 23.06 -10.14 1.23
CA PHE A 48 22.32 -9.75 0.05
C PHE A 48 23.28 -9.90 -1.14
N GLU A 49 23.16 -10.99 -1.89
CA GLU A 49 23.79 -11.14 -3.20
C GLU A 49 23.21 -10.04 -4.11
N GLU A 50 24.01 -9.03 -4.41
CA GLU A 50 23.74 -8.14 -5.53
C GLU A 50 23.87 -8.98 -6.81
N GLU A 51 22.73 -9.29 -7.45
CA GLU A 51 22.76 -9.79 -8.83
C GLU A 51 23.48 -8.76 -9.71
N PRO A 52 24.51 -9.16 -10.48
CA PRO A 52 25.13 -8.28 -11.45
C PRO A 52 24.08 -7.97 -12.51
N THR A 53 23.66 -6.71 -12.55
CA THR A 53 22.84 -6.17 -13.64
C THR A 53 23.65 -6.36 -14.92
N SER A 54 23.30 -7.40 -15.69
CA SER A 54 23.93 -7.67 -16.96
C SER A 54 23.59 -6.50 -17.87
N VAL A 55 24.62 -5.71 -18.15
CA VAL A 55 24.61 -4.66 -19.14
C VAL A 55 24.34 -5.35 -20.48
N VAL A 56 23.09 -5.34 -20.92
CA VAL A 56 22.74 -5.67 -22.29
C VAL A 56 23.39 -4.60 -23.14
N ALA A 57 24.54 -4.98 -23.71
CA ALA A 57 25.26 -4.19 -24.69
C ALA A 57 24.31 -3.86 -25.84
N VAL A 58 23.95 -2.59 -25.96
CA VAL A 58 23.30 -2.04 -27.15
C VAL A 58 24.28 -2.24 -28.31
N PRO A 59 23.89 -2.91 -29.41
CA PRO A 59 24.76 -3.09 -30.55
C PRO A 59 25.12 -1.72 -31.12
N LEU A 60 26.43 -1.43 -31.09
CA LEU A 60 27.06 -0.31 -31.77
C LEU A 60 26.80 -0.49 -33.27
N GLY A 61 25.93 0.34 -33.83
CA GLY A 61 25.76 0.45 -35.28
C GLY A 61 27.07 0.90 -35.92
N GLU A 62 27.52 0.15 -36.92
CA GLU A 62 28.65 0.47 -37.78
C GLU A 62 28.54 1.89 -38.35
N PRO A 63 29.62 2.70 -38.31
CA PRO A 63 29.72 3.90 -39.12
C PRO A 63 30.03 3.50 -40.57
N GLU A 64 29.04 3.64 -41.46
CA GLU A 64 29.30 3.67 -42.90
C GLU A 64 30.15 4.89 -43.22
N ALA A 65 31.33 4.61 -43.74
CA ALA A 65 32.26 5.57 -44.28
C ALA A 65 31.79 5.97 -45.69
N GLU A 66 31.27 7.20 -45.82
CA GLU A 66 31.21 7.89 -47.11
C GLU A 66 32.12 9.12 -47.05
N ASP A 67 33.24 8.94 -47.74
CA ASP A 67 34.28 9.87 -48.07
C ASP A 67 33.85 10.60 -49.35
N GLU A 68 33.56 11.91 -49.30
CA GLU A 68 33.71 12.82 -50.46
C GLU A 68 33.79 14.29 -50.00
N LEU A 69 35.03 14.72 -49.73
CA LEU A 69 35.72 15.71 -50.53
C LEU A 69 34.85 16.79 -51.24
N HIS A 70 34.71 17.99 -50.65
CA HIS A 70 34.75 19.25 -51.42
C HIS A 70 35.12 20.47 -50.54
N LYS A 71 36.41 20.81 -50.60
CA LYS A 71 36.99 22.12 -50.94
C LYS A 71 36.57 23.38 -50.16
N GLU A 72 37.58 23.90 -49.42
CA GLU A 72 37.81 25.29 -48.99
C GLU A 72 37.16 26.39 -49.85
N ALA A 73 36.58 27.41 -49.22
CA ALA A 73 37.33 28.62 -48.86
C ALA A 73 36.45 29.73 -48.27
N ALA A 74 36.93 30.24 -47.14
CA ALA A 74 37.00 31.65 -46.75
C ALA A 74 35.72 32.49 -46.55
N ALA A 75 35.61 32.93 -45.28
CA ALA A 75 35.37 34.30 -44.87
C ALA A 75 34.00 34.92 -45.22
N SER A 76 33.18 35.14 -44.19
CA SER A 76 32.95 36.48 -43.64
C SER A 76 31.74 36.53 -42.69
N ALA A 77 31.81 37.47 -41.75
CA ALA A 77 30.70 38.00 -40.94
C ALA A 77 30.17 37.12 -39.80
N SER A 78 30.86 37.26 -38.67
CA SER A 78 30.28 37.41 -37.35
C SER A 78 28.89 38.06 -37.38
N THR A 79 27.83 37.25 -37.33
CA THR A 79 26.51 37.69 -36.94
C THR A 79 26.24 37.10 -35.57
N SER A 80 26.43 37.94 -34.55
CA SER A 80 25.98 37.68 -33.20
C SER A 80 24.45 37.69 -33.19
N SER A 81 23.83 36.63 -33.71
CA SER A 81 22.42 36.37 -33.45
C SER A 81 22.33 35.92 -32.01
N SER A 82 22.06 36.90 -31.14
CA SER A 82 21.43 36.69 -29.84
C SER A 82 20.10 35.98 -30.09
N SER A 83 20.18 34.66 -30.30
CA SER A 83 19.03 33.78 -30.22
C SER A 83 18.63 33.82 -28.76
N SER A 84 17.66 34.67 -28.49
CA SER A 84 16.90 34.64 -27.26
C SER A 84 16.23 33.27 -27.24
N ASP A 85 16.94 32.28 -26.72
CA ASP A 85 16.39 30.98 -26.33
C ASP A 85 15.27 31.30 -25.35
N THR A 86 14.07 31.45 -25.91
CA THR A 86 12.84 31.44 -25.16
C THR A 86 12.75 30.03 -24.63
N VAL A 87 13.39 29.79 -23.48
CA VAL A 87 13.21 28.58 -22.68
C VAL A 87 11.72 28.48 -22.47
N ILE A 88 11.07 27.65 -23.30
CA ILE A 88 9.65 27.36 -23.20
C ILE A 88 9.51 26.63 -21.87
N LYS A 89 9.20 27.38 -20.82
CA LYS A 89 8.84 26.82 -19.53
C LYS A 89 7.53 26.08 -19.75
N GLU A 90 7.61 24.77 -19.94
CA GLU A 90 6.40 23.95 -19.94
C GLU A 90 5.64 24.22 -18.63
N PRO A 91 4.33 24.53 -18.72
CA PRO A 91 3.55 24.81 -17.54
C PRO A 91 3.56 23.59 -16.62
N LYS A 92 3.85 23.80 -15.33
CA LYS A 92 3.76 22.76 -14.30
C LYS A 92 2.33 22.21 -14.30
N LEU A 93 2.13 21.01 -14.83
CA LEU A 93 0.91 20.22 -14.72
C LEU A 93 0.81 19.67 -13.29
N GLY A 94 0.51 20.54 -12.33
CA GLY A 94 0.27 20.13 -10.94
C GLY A 94 -1.18 19.67 -10.76
N HIS A 95 -1.39 18.39 -10.45
CA HIS A 95 -2.70 17.91 -10.00
C HIS A 95 -2.98 18.42 -8.58
N SER A 96 -3.85 19.43 -8.46
CA SER A 96 -4.25 20.03 -7.15
C SER A 96 -5.12 19.12 -6.26
N PHE A 97 -5.37 17.88 -6.67
CA PHE A 97 -6.38 17.05 -6.01
C PHE A 97 -5.96 16.56 -4.61
N PHE A 98 -4.66 16.54 -4.30
CA PHE A 98 -4.13 16.04 -3.03
C PHE A 98 -3.68 17.14 -2.07
N PHE A 99 -4.50 18.19 -1.90
CA PHE A 99 -4.50 19.27 -0.87
C PHE A 99 -3.16 19.94 -0.47
N PHE A 100 -2.08 19.20 -0.18
CA PHE A 100 -0.74 19.69 0.16
C PHE A 100 0.43 18.83 -0.39
N LEU A 101 0.14 17.65 -0.95
CA LEU A 101 1.16 16.76 -1.51
C LEU A 101 1.37 17.13 -2.97
N CYS A 102 2.24 18.11 -3.22
CA CYS A 102 2.63 18.54 -4.56
C CYS A 102 3.39 17.47 -5.37
N ASP A 103 3.56 16.26 -4.83
CA ASP A 103 4.40 15.21 -5.37
C ASP A 103 3.76 13.84 -5.12
N MET A 104 3.43 13.13 -6.20
CA MET A 104 2.81 11.81 -6.15
C MET A 104 3.72 10.78 -5.50
N ARG A 105 5.04 10.88 -5.66
CA ARG A 105 6.01 9.99 -5.01
C ARG A 105 5.94 10.13 -3.50
N ARG A 106 5.91 11.37 -2.99
CA ARG A 106 5.78 11.63 -1.55
C ARG A 106 4.42 11.18 -1.02
N ALA A 107 3.36 11.34 -1.81
CA ALA A 107 2.03 10.85 -1.46
C ALA A 107 2.00 9.34 -1.29
N VAL A 108 2.55 8.57 -2.24
CA VAL A 108 2.67 7.10 -2.14
C VAL A 108 3.45 6.71 -0.89
N VAL A 109 4.65 7.28 -0.68
CA VAL A 109 5.47 6.95 0.50
C VAL A 109 4.74 7.24 1.81
N LEU A 110 4.04 8.38 1.90
CA LEU A 110 3.30 8.75 3.11
C LEU A 110 2.10 7.82 3.36
N LEU A 111 1.31 7.56 2.33
CA LEU A 111 0.11 6.73 2.44
C LEU A 111 0.45 5.26 2.74
N ASP A 112 1.48 4.71 2.10
CA ASP A 112 1.98 3.37 2.41
C ASP A 112 2.53 3.32 3.84
N SER A 113 3.27 4.35 4.28
CA SER A 113 3.78 4.43 5.66
C SER A 113 2.65 4.43 6.69
N ILE A 114 1.60 5.21 6.45
CA ILE A 114 0.38 5.21 7.28
C ILE A 114 -0.30 3.84 7.23
N GLY A 115 -0.36 3.23 6.04
CA GLY A 115 -0.88 1.89 5.82
C GLY A 115 -0.19 0.83 6.67
N ILE A 116 1.15 0.85 6.70
CA ILE A 116 1.98 -0.04 7.52
C ILE A 116 1.70 0.17 9.01
N VAL A 117 1.70 1.42 9.48
CA VAL A 117 1.45 1.73 10.91
C VAL A 117 0.08 1.22 11.34
N ILE A 118 -0.98 1.54 10.57
CA ILE A 118 -2.34 1.04 10.85
C ILE A 118 -2.37 -0.48 10.79
N GLY A 119 -1.71 -1.09 9.81
CA GLY A 119 -1.63 -2.55 9.65
C GLY A 119 -1.02 -3.22 10.88
N VAL A 120 0.12 -2.73 11.36
CA VAL A 120 0.83 -3.26 12.53
C VAL A 120 0.02 -3.06 13.81
N VAL A 121 -0.59 -1.89 14.01
CA VAL A 121 -1.43 -1.63 15.19
C VAL A 121 -2.65 -2.55 15.21
N MET A 122 -3.35 -2.68 14.08
CA MET A 122 -4.51 -3.57 13.99
C MET A 122 -4.12 -5.03 14.20
N LEU A 123 -3.00 -5.48 13.62
CA LEU A 123 -2.46 -6.82 13.84
C LEU A 123 -2.18 -7.07 15.32
N GLY A 124 -1.57 -6.11 16.02
CA GLY A 124 -1.32 -6.20 17.47
C GLY A 124 -2.59 -6.31 18.31
N VAL A 125 -3.63 -5.54 17.97
CA VAL A 125 -4.95 -5.61 18.62
C VAL A 125 -5.59 -6.98 18.41
N GLU A 126 -5.55 -7.50 17.18
CA GLU A 126 -6.10 -8.83 16.84
C GLU A 126 -5.35 -9.96 17.55
N ILE A 127 -4.00 -9.92 17.60
CA ILE A 127 -3.18 -10.88 18.37
C ILE A 127 -3.54 -10.81 19.85
N ASN A 128 -3.66 -9.61 20.42
CA ASN A 128 -3.96 -9.45 21.84
C ASN A 128 -5.39 -9.94 22.19
N ALA A 129 -6.38 -9.65 21.34
CA ALA A 129 -7.74 -10.16 21.50
C ALA A 129 -7.79 -11.69 21.43
N TYR A 130 -7.01 -12.28 20.51
CA TYR A 130 -6.87 -13.74 20.41
C TYR A 130 -6.24 -14.36 21.66
N MET A 131 -5.15 -13.77 22.18
CA MET A 131 -4.45 -14.28 23.36
C MET A 131 -5.24 -14.13 24.67
N THR A 132 -6.07 -13.08 24.78
CA THR A 132 -6.86 -12.82 25.99
C THR A 132 -8.14 -13.65 26.05
N GLY A 133 -8.49 -14.39 24.99
CA GLY A 133 -9.71 -15.20 24.95
C GLY A 133 -10.98 -14.37 25.12
N SER A 134 -10.95 -13.09 24.79
CA SER A 134 -12.11 -12.22 24.94
C SER A 134 -13.18 -12.61 23.91
N ASP A 135 -14.19 -13.35 24.36
CA ASP A 135 -15.35 -13.73 23.54
C ASP A 135 -16.20 -12.54 23.08
N ASP A 136 -15.92 -11.34 23.61
CA ASP A 136 -16.57 -10.09 23.23
C ASP A 136 -16.18 -9.60 21.83
N PHE A 137 -15.03 -10.04 21.29
CA PHE A 137 -14.61 -9.66 19.94
C PHE A 137 -15.18 -10.63 18.88
N LYS A 138 -16.51 -10.66 18.77
CA LYS A 138 -17.18 -11.35 17.65
C LYS A 138 -17.12 -10.47 16.42
N MET A 139 -16.17 -10.74 15.52
CA MET A 139 -16.25 -10.18 14.17
C MET A 139 -17.54 -10.69 13.48
N PRO A 140 -18.39 -9.78 12.95
CA PRO A 140 -19.69 -10.14 12.38
C PRO A 140 -19.62 -11.04 11.14
N LEU A 141 -18.42 -11.21 10.56
CA LEU A 141 -18.20 -12.01 9.34
C LEU A 141 -18.15 -13.54 9.61
N MET A 142 -18.04 -13.98 10.87
CA MET A 142 -17.80 -15.39 11.21
C MET A 142 -18.84 -15.89 12.22
N ALA A 143 -20.11 -15.92 11.82
CA ALA A 143 -21.20 -16.47 12.64
C ALA A 143 -21.15 -18.01 12.74
N ASP A 144 -20.39 -18.67 11.86
CA ASP A 144 -20.21 -20.12 11.85
C ASP A 144 -18.96 -20.53 12.64
N SER A 145 -19.14 -21.36 13.66
CA SER A 145 -18.09 -21.72 14.63
C SER A 145 -16.90 -22.46 14.00
N THR A 146 -17.14 -23.22 12.93
CA THR A 146 -16.10 -23.95 12.17
C THR A 146 -15.28 -23.02 11.25
N ALA A 147 -15.86 -21.91 10.80
CA ALA A 147 -15.14 -20.91 10.01
C ALA A 147 -14.21 -20.05 10.89
N ARG A 148 -14.50 -19.94 12.19
CA ARG A 148 -13.79 -19.09 13.14
C ARG A 148 -12.35 -19.53 13.40
N GLU A 149 -12.07 -20.84 13.47
CA GLU A 149 -10.71 -21.35 13.73
C GLU A 149 -9.78 -21.18 12.52
N HIS A 150 -10.27 -21.48 11.31
CA HIS A 150 -9.47 -21.32 10.09
C HIS A 150 -9.40 -19.87 9.60
N GLY A 151 -10.44 -19.07 9.85
CA GLY A 151 -10.52 -17.68 9.39
C GLY A 151 -9.45 -16.78 10.01
N PHE A 152 -9.13 -16.95 11.29
CA PHE A 152 -8.17 -16.10 11.99
C PHE A 152 -6.76 -16.18 11.38
N GLY A 153 -6.26 -17.39 11.13
CA GLY A 153 -4.95 -17.60 10.53
C GLY A 153 -4.84 -17.02 9.11
N VAL A 154 -5.91 -17.14 8.31
CA VAL A 154 -5.94 -16.59 6.95
C VAL A 154 -5.91 -15.05 6.98
N ILE A 155 -6.70 -14.42 7.86
CA ILE A 155 -6.71 -12.97 8.02
C ILE A 155 -5.33 -12.45 8.44
N MET A 156 -4.68 -13.11 9.40
CA MET A 156 -3.31 -12.80 9.83
C MET A 156 -2.32 -12.80 8.66
N VAL A 157 -2.34 -13.86 7.84
CA VAL A 157 -1.45 -13.98 6.67
C VAL A 157 -1.73 -12.87 5.66
N LEU A 158 -3.00 -12.57 5.37
CA LEU A 158 -3.37 -11.48 4.45
C LEU A 158 -2.88 -10.11 4.95
N LYS A 159 -2.92 -9.85 6.26
CA LYS A 159 -2.37 -8.61 6.85
C LYS A 159 -0.86 -8.54 6.71
N CYS A 160 -0.15 -9.65 6.96
CA CYS A 160 1.30 -9.72 6.75
C CYS A 160 1.67 -9.46 5.28
N ILE A 161 0.96 -10.08 4.34
CA ILE A 161 1.16 -9.83 2.90
C ILE A 161 0.91 -8.35 2.59
N SER A 162 -0.14 -7.75 3.15
CA SER A 162 -0.43 -6.33 2.96
C SER A 162 0.70 -5.41 3.43
N ILE A 163 1.33 -5.72 4.57
CA ILE A 163 2.49 -4.96 5.06
C ILE A 163 3.67 -5.07 4.07
N VAL A 164 3.94 -6.28 3.57
CA VAL A 164 4.98 -6.52 2.56
C VAL A 164 4.68 -5.77 1.26
N CYS A 165 3.43 -5.75 0.81
CA CYS A 165 3.01 -4.98 -0.37
C CYS A 165 3.23 -3.48 -0.19
N HIS A 166 2.90 -2.89 0.96
CA HIS A 166 3.19 -1.48 1.24
C HIS A 166 4.69 -1.19 1.25
N LEU A 167 5.52 -2.09 1.80
CA LEU A 167 6.98 -1.95 1.74
C LEU A 167 7.49 -2.00 0.29
N ALA A 168 6.91 -2.87 -0.55
CA ALA A 168 7.21 -2.92 -1.97
C ALA A 168 6.79 -1.63 -2.69
N GLY A 169 5.63 -1.06 -2.35
CA GLY A 169 5.15 0.24 -2.84
C GLY A 169 6.14 1.37 -2.53
N ILE A 170 6.57 1.49 -1.27
CA ILE A 170 7.59 2.46 -0.83
C ILE A 170 8.90 2.24 -1.61
N ARG A 171 9.38 1.00 -1.72
CA ARG A 171 10.61 0.69 -2.47
C ARG A 171 10.49 1.07 -3.93
N GLY A 172 9.37 0.76 -4.57
CA GLY A 172 9.07 1.10 -5.96
C GLY A 172 9.04 2.60 -6.20
N ALA A 173 8.38 3.35 -5.32
CA ALA A 173 8.32 4.80 -5.36
C ALA A 173 9.71 5.44 -5.18
N MET A 174 10.54 4.93 -4.27
CA MET A 174 11.90 5.46 -4.04
C MET A 174 12.87 5.17 -5.20
N ARG A 175 12.73 4.02 -5.87
CA ARG A 175 13.62 3.60 -6.95
C ARG A 175 13.09 3.89 -8.36
N PHE A 176 11.92 4.52 -8.50
CA PHE A 176 11.24 4.71 -9.78
C PHE A 176 11.04 3.40 -10.56
N GLN A 177 10.82 2.29 -9.85
CA GLN A 177 10.62 0.97 -10.44
C GLN A 177 9.14 0.63 -10.54
N ILE A 178 8.63 0.45 -11.76
CA ILE A 178 7.21 0.16 -12.03
C ILE A 178 6.78 -1.19 -11.46
N CYS A 179 7.61 -2.23 -11.52
CA CYS A 179 7.24 -3.58 -11.09
C CYS A 179 6.75 -3.68 -9.63
N PRO A 180 7.56 -3.31 -8.61
CA PRO A 180 7.12 -3.39 -7.21
C PRO A 180 5.98 -2.43 -6.89
N LEU A 181 5.94 -1.26 -7.55
CA LEU A 181 4.85 -0.31 -7.40
C LEU A 181 3.53 -0.89 -7.94
N SER A 182 3.56 -1.54 -9.10
CA SER A 182 2.38 -2.17 -9.73
C SER A 182 1.86 -3.35 -8.90
N PHE A 183 2.76 -4.10 -8.27
CA PHE A 183 2.37 -5.18 -7.35
C PHE A 183 1.60 -4.64 -6.14
N ALA A 184 2.08 -3.55 -5.53
CA ALA A 184 1.36 -2.88 -4.44
C ALA A 184 -0.01 -2.35 -4.90
N THR A 185 -0.07 -1.68 -6.05
CA THR A 185 -1.32 -1.18 -6.67
C THR A 185 -2.34 -2.30 -6.90
N LEU A 186 -1.90 -3.44 -7.44
CA LEU A 186 -2.76 -4.59 -7.69
C LEU A 186 -3.30 -5.17 -6.39
N TRP A 187 -2.45 -5.26 -5.36
CA TRP A 187 -2.86 -5.71 -4.04
C TRP A 187 -3.92 -4.81 -3.42
N ASP A 188 -3.72 -3.48 -3.42
CA ASP A 188 -4.68 -2.52 -2.88
C ASP A 188 -6.01 -2.53 -3.64
N PHE A 189 -5.97 -2.79 -4.95
CA PHE A 189 -7.17 -2.99 -5.77
C PHE A 189 -7.93 -4.25 -5.34
N ILE A 190 -7.25 -5.40 -5.21
CA ILE A 190 -7.86 -6.66 -4.75
C ILE A 190 -8.46 -6.46 -3.35
N TYR A 191 -7.72 -5.85 -2.43
CA TYR A 191 -8.19 -5.56 -1.09
C TYR A 191 -9.41 -4.64 -1.08
N GLY A 192 -9.42 -3.62 -1.96
CA GLY A 192 -10.58 -2.74 -2.13
C GLY A 192 -11.82 -3.48 -2.62
N VAL A 193 -11.67 -4.40 -3.57
CA VAL A 193 -12.78 -5.25 -4.05
C VAL A 193 -13.31 -6.16 -2.94
N LEU A 194 -12.42 -6.77 -2.15
CA LEU A 194 -12.82 -7.59 -0.99
C LEU A 194 -13.55 -6.74 0.07
N ALA A 195 -13.04 -5.55 0.39
CA ALA A 195 -13.70 -4.64 1.33
C ALA A 195 -15.09 -4.21 0.84
N MET A 196 -15.26 -4.01 -0.47
CA MET A 196 -16.56 -3.73 -1.06
C MET A 196 -17.52 -4.92 -0.95
N TYR A 197 -17.04 -6.16 -1.15
CA TYR A 197 -17.82 -7.37 -0.99
C TYR A 197 -18.36 -7.53 0.45
N ASP A 198 -17.53 -7.25 1.45
CA ASP A 198 -17.91 -7.31 2.87
C ASP A 198 -18.74 -6.10 3.34
N SER A 199 -19.18 -5.22 2.43
CA SER A 199 -19.89 -3.97 2.74
C SER A 199 -19.11 -3.05 3.70
N TYR A 200 -17.77 -3.15 3.69
CA TYR A 200 -16.89 -2.37 4.53
C TYR A 200 -16.45 -1.09 3.80
N TRP A 201 -17.36 -0.11 3.72
CA TRP A 201 -17.14 1.15 2.99
C TRP A 201 -15.89 1.92 3.41
N ILE A 202 -15.54 1.92 4.70
CA ILE A 202 -14.35 2.63 5.19
C ILE A 202 -13.07 2.02 4.57
N GLY A 203 -12.98 0.69 4.53
CA GLY A 203 -11.87 -0.01 3.89
C GLY A 203 -11.81 0.28 2.39
N PHE A 204 -12.96 0.26 1.72
CA PHE A 204 -13.04 0.59 0.30
C PHE A 204 -12.59 2.03 0.00
N THR A 205 -13.07 3.02 0.75
CA THR A 205 -12.66 4.43 0.59
C THR A 205 -11.16 4.60 0.84
N LYS A 206 -10.61 3.93 1.85
CA LYS A 206 -9.16 3.91 2.10
C LYS A 206 -8.41 3.36 0.88
N SER A 207 -8.83 2.20 0.34
CA SER A 207 -8.21 1.60 -0.84
C SER A 207 -8.22 2.55 -2.04
N LEU A 208 -9.34 3.21 -2.32
CA LEU A 208 -9.40 4.18 -3.42
C LEU A 208 -8.45 5.37 -3.24
N LEU A 209 -8.32 5.86 -2.00
CA LEU A 209 -7.44 6.98 -1.68
C LEU A 209 -5.96 6.61 -1.87
N VAL A 210 -5.56 5.39 -1.51
CA VAL A 210 -4.20 4.86 -1.73
C VAL A 210 -3.96 4.52 -3.20
N LEU A 211 -4.96 3.96 -3.88
CA LEU A 211 -4.85 3.52 -5.27
C LEU A 211 -4.61 4.68 -6.24
N TYR A 212 -5.22 5.85 -6.00
CA TYR A 212 -5.07 7.01 -6.88
C TYR A 212 -3.60 7.44 -7.10
N PRO A 213 -2.82 7.83 -6.07
CA PRO A 213 -1.45 8.27 -6.27
C PRO A 213 -0.55 7.16 -6.81
N HIS A 214 -0.85 5.89 -6.52
CA HIS A 214 -0.14 4.75 -7.12
C HIS A 214 -0.32 4.68 -8.64
N VAL A 215 -1.57 4.76 -9.11
CA VAL A 215 -1.88 4.71 -10.54
C VAL A 215 -1.30 5.91 -11.28
N VAL A 216 -1.41 7.11 -10.71
CA VAL A 216 -0.83 8.33 -11.30
C VAL A 216 0.69 8.20 -11.36
N LEU A 217 1.35 7.79 -10.29
CA LEU A 217 2.79 7.60 -10.25
C LEU A 217 3.27 6.54 -11.27
N CYS A 218 2.57 5.40 -11.39
CA CYS A 218 2.86 4.41 -12.42
C CYS A 218 2.76 5.00 -13.83
N SER A 219 1.74 5.81 -14.09
CA SER A 219 1.54 6.47 -15.39
C SER A 219 2.67 7.46 -15.69
N GLU A 220 3.07 8.29 -14.72
CA GLU A 220 4.13 9.28 -14.86
C GLU A 220 5.51 8.65 -15.09
N ILE A 221 5.81 7.54 -14.41
CA ILE A 221 7.06 6.79 -14.63
C ILE A 221 7.04 6.15 -16.02
N ASN A 222 5.92 5.54 -16.43
CA ASN A 222 5.81 4.88 -17.73
C ASN A 222 5.89 5.87 -18.91
N GLN A 223 5.41 7.10 -18.72
CA GLN A 223 5.53 8.18 -19.72
C GLN A 223 6.95 8.79 -19.76
N GLY A 224 7.85 8.41 -18.85
CA GLY A 224 9.18 9.03 -18.73
C GLY A 224 9.14 10.48 -18.24
N ILE A 225 7.98 10.96 -17.74
CA ILE A 225 7.84 12.30 -17.17
C ILE A 225 8.58 12.39 -15.83
N MET A 226 8.62 11.27 -15.11
CA MET A 226 9.19 11.16 -13.78
C MET A 226 10.30 10.12 -13.77
N THR A 227 11.53 10.56 -14.05
CA THR A 227 12.75 9.75 -14.00
C THR A 227 13.71 10.33 -12.96
N PRO A 228 14.71 9.56 -12.49
CA PRO A 228 15.70 10.06 -11.54
C PRO A 228 16.41 11.36 -12.01
N GLU A 229 16.64 11.49 -13.31
CA GLU A 229 17.35 12.62 -13.93
C GLU A 229 16.47 13.88 -14.00
N THR A 230 15.18 13.72 -14.34
CA THR A 230 14.24 14.84 -14.48
C THR A 230 13.67 15.29 -13.14
N TYR A 231 13.59 14.39 -12.16
CA TYR A 231 13.00 14.65 -10.86
C TYR A 231 13.84 15.63 -10.01
N GLY A 232 15.17 15.51 -10.01
CA GLY A 232 16.06 16.33 -9.16
C GLY A 232 15.91 17.85 -9.36
N PRO A 233 15.93 18.38 -10.59
CA PRO A 233 15.68 19.80 -10.85
C PRO A 233 14.26 20.25 -10.51
N ARG A 234 13.25 19.40 -10.73
CA ARG A 234 11.83 19.71 -10.44
C ARG A 234 11.57 19.84 -8.94
N GLU A 235 12.13 18.96 -8.13
CA GLU A 235 11.94 18.97 -6.67
C GLU A 235 12.43 20.27 -6.03
N LYS A 236 13.56 20.81 -6.50
CA LYS A 236 14.12 22.09 -6.03
C LYS A 236 13.22 23.30 -6.33
N GLN A 237 12.33 23.18 -7.32
CA GLN A 237 11.40 24.25 -7.71
C GLN A 237 10.03 24.09 -7.06
N SER A 238 9.79 22.99 -6.33
CA SER A 238 8.55 22.76 -5.60
C SER A 238 8.56 23.56 -4.31
N ILE A 239 7.52 24.37 -4.06
CA ILE A 239 7.37 25.14 -2.80
C ILE A 239 7.35 24.21 -1.57
N CYS A 240 7.00 22.94 -1.74
CA CYS A 240 7.00 21.92 -0.69
C CYS A 240 8.35 21.19 -0.52
N GLY A 241 9.40 21.59 -1.24
CA GLY A 241 10.76 21.07 -1.08
C GLY A 241 11.52 21.90 -0.05
N VAL A 242 11.15 21.79 1.23
CA VAL A 242 11.96 22.28 2.35
C VAL A 242 12.83 21.13 2.85
#